data_AF-A0A6P0TUQ9-F1
#
_entry.id   AF-A0A6P0TUQ9-F1
#
_cell.length_a   1.000
_cell.length_b   1.000
_cell.length_c   1.000
_cell.angle_alpha   90.00
_cell.angle_beta   90.00
_cell.angle_gamma   90.00
#
_symmetry.space_group_name_H-M   'P 1'
#
loop_
_entity.id
_entity.type
_entity.pdbx_description
1 polymer ?
#
loop_
_entity_poly.entity_id
_entity_poly.type
_entity_poly.pdbx_seq_one_letter_code
_entity_poly.pdbx_strand_id
1 'polypeptide(L)'
;MLPGNLVSELSRVDPKGTSQHCWECLRKVSKSLSERWHSCPKCGQELDRDYNSALLIQKIGLLSTQEEDITSVKTAVRAYLAEESRAFP
;
A
#
# COMPACT_ATOMS: atom_id res chain seq x y z
N MET A 1 23.21 -7.21 29.48
CA MET A 1 21.93 -6.52 29.76
C MET A 1 21.68 -5.59 28.57
N LEU A 2 20.69 -5.90 27.72
CA LEU A 2 20.26 -4.96 26.67
C LEU A 2 19.21 -4.04 27.32
N PRO A 3 19.36 -2.71 27.22
CA PRO A 3 18.43 -1.78 27.86
C PRO A 3 17.07 -1.82 27.17
N GLY A 4 16.03 -2.07 27.97
CA GLY A 4 14.77 -1.33 28.00
C GLY A 4 13.97 -1.18 26.70
N ASN A 5 12.86 -1.92 26.64
CA ASN A 5 11.62 -1.62 25.94
C ASN A 5 11.68 -1.37 24.42
N LEU A 6 11.52 -2.47 23.67
CA LEU A 6 11.03 -2.42 22.30
C LEU A 6 9.57 -1.93 22.35
N VAL A 7 9.33 -0.64 22.12
CA VAL A 7 7.97 -0.12 21.95
C VAL A 7 7.54 -0.49 20.53
N SER A 8 6.66 -1.48 20.41
CA SER A 8 6.00 -1.78 19.13
C SER A 8 4.72 -0.97 19.04
N GLU A 9 4.73 0.06 18.19
CA GLU A 9 3.52 0.81 17.84
C GLU A 9 2.69 0.01 16.83
N LEU A 10 1.38 -0.10 17.07
CA LEU A 10 0.46 -0.87 16.22
C LEU A 10 -0.52 0.09 15.55
N SER A 11 -0.45 0.18 14.22
CA SER A 11 -1.45 0.88 13.40
C SER A 11 -2.40 -0.12 12.71
N ARG A 12 -3.68 0.26 12.60
CA ARG A 12 -4.70 -0.55 11.89
C ARG A 12 -4.89 -0.01 10.48
N VAL A 13 -4.92 -0.93 9.51
CA VAL A 13 -5.17 -0.62 8.10
C VAL A 13 -6.38 -1.42 7.63
N ASP A 14 -7.29 -0.79 6.87
CA ASP A 14 -8.36 -1.51 6.17
C ASP A 14 -7.75 -2.33 5.02
N PRO A 15 -7.78 -3.67 5.08
CA PRO A 15 -7.17 -4.52 4.06
C PRO A 15 -7.97 -4.56 2.75
N LYS A 16 -9.15 -3.95 2.68
CA LYS A 16 -10.03 -4.05 1.51
C LYS A 16 -9.34 -3.52 0.25
N GLY A 17 -9.19 -4.40 -0.74
CA GLY A 17 -8.67 -4.07 -2.05
C GLY A 17 -7.14 -4.12 -2.18
N THR A 18 -6.39 -4.46 -1.12
CA THR A 18 -4.92 -4.53 -1.15
C THR A 18 -4.39 -5.53 -2.18
N SER A 19 -5.06 -6.67 -2.34
CA SER A 19 -4.71 -7.69 -3.35
C SER A 19 -4.94 -7.26 -4.80
N GLN A 20 -5.62 -6.14 -5.02
CA GLN A 20 -6.00 -5.63 -6.34
C GLN A 20 -5.27 -4.33 -6.69
N HIS A 21 -4.37 -3.83 -5.84
CA HIS A 21 -3.62 -2.59 -6.09
C HIS A 21 -2.13 -2.85 -5.99
N CYS A 22 -1.36 -2.14 -6.80
CA CYS A 22 0.09 -2.17 -6.75
C CYS A 22 0.59 -1.45 -5.50
N TRP A 23 1.52 -2.07 -4.76
CA TRP A 23 2.13 -1.45 -3.57
C TRP A 23 2.90 -0.17 -3.91
N GLU A 24 3.50 -0.13 -5.09
CA GLU A 24 4.38 0.96 -5.50
C GLU A 24 3.58 2.16 -6.01
N CYS A 25 2.83 1.98 -7.10
CA CYS A 25 2.16 3.08 -7.80
C CYS A 25 0.65 3.21 -7.51
N LEU A 26 0.10 2.39 -6.60
CA LEU A 26 -1.31 2.41 -6.20
C LEU A 26 -2.33 2.20 -7.35
N ARG A 27 -1.88 1.83 -8.55
CA ARG A 27 -2.77 1.47 -9.67
C ARG A 27 -3.51 0.18 -9.35
N LYS A 28 -4.81 0.16 -9.62
CA LYS A 28 -5.61 -1.07 -9.60
C LYS A 28 -5.13 -2.01 -10.72
N VAL A 29 -4.80 -3.24 -10.35
CA VAL A 29 -4.47 -4.35 -11.23
C VAL A 29 -5.48 -5.45 -10.94
N SER A 30 -6.52 -5.53 -11.79
CA SER A 30 -7.62 -6.46 -11.62
C SER A 30 -7.15 -7.89 -11.85
N LYS A 31 -7.40 -8.78 -10.90
CA LYS A 31 -6.96 -10.17 -10.95
C LYS A 31 -7.89 -11.09 -10.18
N SER A 32 -7.96 -12.36 -10.59
CA SER A 32 -8.77 -13.37 -9.92
C SER A 32 -8.11 -13.86 -8.62
N LEU A 33 -8.83 -14.65 -7.82
CA LEU A 33 -8.24 -15.26 -6.61
C LEU A 33 -7.19 -16.34 -6.94
N SER A 34 -7.29 -17.00 -8.10
CA SER A 34 -6.32 -17.99 -8.55
C SER A 34 -5.06 -17.37 -9.13
N GLU A 35 -5.10 -16.09 -9.53
CA GLU A 35 -3.92 -15.36 -9.94
C GLU A 35 -3.08 -14.97 -8.72
N ARG A 36 -1.96 -15.66 -8.55
CA ARG A 36 -1.05 -15.53 -7.42
C ARG A 36 0.13 -14.59 -7.71
N TRP A 37 0.34 -14.22 -8.96
CA TRP A 37 1.38 -13.28 -9.38
C TRP A 37 0.81 -11.87 -9.53
N HIS A 38 1.61 -10.85 -9.23
CA HIS A 38 1.31 -9.45 -9.49
C HIS A 38 2.28 -8.92 -10.54
N SER A 39 1.73 -8.61 -11.71
CA SER A 39 2.41 -7.89 -12.78
C SER A 39 1.76 -6.51 -12.95
N CYS A 40 2.49 -5.43 -12.66
CA CYS A 40 1.96 -4.07 -12.73
C CYS A 40 2.29 -3.41 -14.08
N PRO A 41 1.30 -3.13 -14.95
CA PRO A 41 1.56 -2.53 -16.26
C PRO A 41 1.97 -1.05 -16.21
N LYS A 42 1.82 -0.39 -15.05
CA LYS A 42 2.15 1.04 -14.89
C LYS A 42 3.57 1.28 -14.42
N CYS A 43 4.06 0.49 -13.47
CA CYS A 43 5.39 0.68 -12.86
C CYS A 43 6.33 -0.53 -13.01
N GLY A 44 5.86 -1.63 -13.60
CA GLY A 44 6.70 -2.81 -13.89
C GLY A 44 7.01 -3.70 -12.69
N GLN A 45 6.32 -3.55 -11.56
CA GLN A 45 6.48 -4.46 -10.41
C GLN A 45 6.02 -5.88 -10.76
N GLU A 46 6.86 -6.87 -10.44
CA GLU A 46 6.67 -8.30 -10.71
C GLU A 46 7.00 -9.11 -9.45
N LEU A 47 5.98 -9.59 -8.74
CA LEU A 47 6.14 -10.30 -7.46
C LEU A 47 4.91 -11.14 -7.08
N ASP A 48 5.02 -11.99 -6.05
CA ASP A 48 3.84 -12.66 -5.49
C ASP A 48 2.80 -11.65 -4.99
N ARG A 49 1.52 -11.93 -5.26
CA ARG A 49 0.39 -11.07 -4.92
C ARG A 49 0.26 -10.81 -3.42
N ASP A 50 0.51 -11.81 -2.59
CA ASP A 50 0.39 -11.68 -1.14
C ASP A 50 1.57 -10.84 -0.60
N TYR A 51 2.77 -10.97 -1.18
CA TYR A 51 3.90 -10.09 -0.87
C TYR A 51 3.61 -8.63 -1.28
N ASN A 52 3.05 -8.40 -2.47
CA ASN A 52 2.56 -7.07 -2.89
C ASN A 52 1.53 -6.52 -1.89
N SER A 53 0.59 -7.36 -1.44
CA SER A 53 -0.44 -6.95 -0.49
C SER A 53 0.15 -6.55 0.86
N ALA A 54 1.15 -7.29 1.34
CA ALA A 54 1.86 -7.00 2.58
C ALA A 54 2.64 -5.68 2.50
N LEU A 55 3.38 -5.45 1.40
CA LEU A 55 4.08 -4.18 1.16
C LEU A 55 3.11 -3.00 1.11
N LEU A 56 1.95 -3.16 0.46
CA LEU A 56 0.93 -2.12 0.42
C LEU A 56 0.35 -1.82 1.81
N ILE A 57 0.05 -2.84 2.62
CA ILE A 57 -0.42 -2.67 4.00
C ILE A 57 0.64 -1.94 4.83
N GLN A 58 1.92 -2.33 4.71
CA GLN A 58 3.02 -1.67 5.39
C GLN A 58 3.12 -0.19 4.97
N LYS A 59 3.06 0.10 3.67
CA LYS A 59 3.10 1.46 3.14
C LYS A 59 1.96 2.33 3.70
N ILE A 60 0.72 1.82 3.69
CA ILE A 60 -0.43 2.53 4.25
C ILE A 60 -0.26 2.73 5.75
N GLY A 61 0.18 1.70 6.49
CA GLY A 61 0.38 1.77 7.94
C GLY A 61 1.51 2.72 8.36
N LEU A 62 2.50 2.97 7.50
CA LEU A 62 3.52 4.01 7.70
C LEU A 62 2.97 5.40 7.37
N LEU A 63 2.21 5.55 6.28
CA LEU A 63 1.58 6.82 5.92
C LEU A 63 0.57 7.28 6.97
N SER A 64 -0.16 6.36 7.60
CA SER A 64 -1.11 6.70 8.67
C SER A 64 -0.47 7.34 9.90
N THR A 65 0.86 7.22 10.05
CA THR A 65 1.60 7.89 11.14
C THR A 65 1.95 9.35 10.83
N GLN A 66 1.89 9.72 9.54
CA GLN A 66 2.25 11.06 9.04
C GLN A 66 1.01 11.86 8.65
N GLU A 67 -0.03 11.18 8.16
CA GLU A 67 -1.29 11.76 7.72
C GLU A 67 -2.46 10.93 8.26
N GLU A 68 -3.23 11.51 9.19
CA GLU A 68 -4.28 10.79 9.95
C GLU A 68 -5.38 10.17 9.07
N ASP A 69 -5.58 10.66 7.85
CA ASP A 69 -6.64 10.20 6.93
C ASP A 69 -6.24 8.98 6.07
N ILE A 70 -4.97 8.56 6.06
CA ILE A 70 -4.50 7.47 5.20
C ILE A 70 -4.54 6.13 5.94
N THR A 71 -5.75 5.54 6.06
CA THR A 71 -5.97 4.25 6.75
C THR A 71 -6.41 3.11 5.83
N SER A 72 -6.53 3.36 4.52
CA SER A 72 -7.06 2.40 3.55
C SER A 72 -6.45 2.59 2.16
N VAL A 73 -6.59 1.59 1.30
CA VAL A 73 -6.25 1.73 -0.12
C VAL A 73 -7.01 2.88 -0.78
N LYS A 74 -8.27 3.09 -0.39
CA LYS A 74 -9.12 4.15 -0.95
C LYS A 74 -8.58 5.54 -0.63
N THR A 75 -8.13 5.78 0.60
CA THR A 75 -7.58 7.07 1.01
C THR A 75 -6.17 7.27 0.48
N ALA A 76 -5.34 6.21 0.47
CA ALA A 76 -4.01 6.26 -0.15
C ALA A 76 -4.05 6.60 -1.65
N VAL A 77 -4.98 5.99 -2.42
CA VAL A 77 -5.15 6.29 -3.85
C VAL A 77 -5.58 7.75 -4.06
N ARG A 78 -6.44 8.30 -3.20
CA ARG A 78 -6.86 9.71 -3.31
C ARG A 78 -5.70 10.66 -3.08
N ALA A 79 -4.88 10.41 -2.06
CA ALA A 79 -3.69 11.20 -1.78
C ALA A 79 -2.71 11.16 -2.96
N TYR A 80 -2.40 9.96 -3.45
CA TYR A 80 -1.52 9.74 -4.60
C TYR A 80 -2.00 10.46 -5.87
N LEU A 81 -3.28 10.36 -6.22
CA LEU A 81 -3.82 11.03 -7.41
C LEU A 81 -3.76 12.56 -7.27
N ALA A 82 -3.95 13.08 -6.06
CA ALA A 82 -3.85 14.52 -5.80
C ALA A 82 -2.40 15.03 -5.90
N GLU A 83 -1.41 14.19 -5.60
CA GLU A 83 0.01 14.48 -5.82
C GLU A 83 0.39 14.37 -7.31
N GLU A 84 -0.06 13.30 -7.99
CA GLU A 84 0.19 13.08 -9.42
C GLU A 84 -0.36 14.24 -10.26
N SER A 85 -1.53 14.80 -9.91
CA SER A 85 -2.09 15.98 -10.59
C SER A 85 -1.31 17.28 -10.35
N ARG A 86 -0.55 17.38 -9.25
CA ARG A 86 0.30 18.54 -8.97
C ARG A 86 1.66 18.44 -9.66
N ALA A 87 2.12 17.21 -9.93
CA ALA A 87 3.41 16.95 -10.54
C ALA A 87 3.45 17.26 -12.06
N PHE A 88 2.30 17.53 -12.69
CA PHE A 88 2.19 17.84 -14.13
C PHE A 88 1.42 19.15 -14.33
N PRO A 89 2.11 20.31 -14.45
CA PRO A 89 1.50 21.58 -14.83
C PRO A 89 1.11 21.63 -16.32
#